data_AF-A0A1G1L132-F1
#
_entry.id   AF-A0A1G1L132-F1
#
_cell.length_a   1.000
_cell.length_b   1.000
_cell.length_c   1.000
_cell.angle_alpha   90.00
_cell.angle_beta   90.00
_cell.angle_gamma   90.00
#
_symmetry.space_group_name_H-M   'P 1'
#
loop_
_entity.id
_entity.type
_entity.pdbx_description
1 polymer ?
#
loop_
_entity_poly.entity_id
_entity_poly.type
_entity_poly.pdbx_seq_one_letter_code
_entity_poly.pdbx_strand_id
1 'polypeptide(L)'
;MINPLPVDTVFEAKRRSRKETTALFSILIAIYIVIFNFMSIVVLIIWRIAERSERFEIENIAYGNPSWNRPLITVHEAIPIVLYTTLIAIVVAVIHFIIARNESTSNIVKYLGGQKPDPSDEYHSRFINIVEEAEIATGIRPIEPVVLSNMGANAFAVQDGKNRCAIGVTEGLLSKLDRSELTAVISHEAAHLLHEDSKLATTACSLSQVFAIISRALSEFNQYRFISFRKRGGGNAVLFILLAQVCLWTLATVGYGITSLLRLAISRNREYLADAHGAEMCKDPLSLAQALDKISHSSRGGFRSAQDLSTIFIMNPNTSALDETEGAVAELFSTHPPAKERINRLLKWAKADLSLLKSEQKPEVAAISQPVGDRAFYHRAETGWKGPMSPAELIVQGLVNPQAMVSPADQDEIQPAANYADLVRELENAQNIEGLGAKEKCPRCNTGLHEIDYEGTQILHCKFCDGHLLKGGHLERLIARRDQTFTEEEIQNAKNIWLASQKGSIKDACKLPYIKCPLCNQPMIKSFHTLHTRVVIDRCTNPNCGAVWCDKGELAMIQILVENATALLTK
;
A
#
# COMPACT_ATOMS: atom_id res chain seq x y z
N MET A 1 5.34 -13.10 35.47
CA MET A 1 5.99 -11.78 35.63
C MET A 1 6.37 -11.28 34.25
N ILE A 2 6.07 -10.03 33.89
CA ILE A 2 6.46 -9.49 32.58
C ILE A 2 7.95 -9.09 32.63
N ASN A 3 8.76 -9.71 31.77
CA ASN A 3 10.18 -9.41 31.64
C ASN A 3 10.39 -7.93 31.22
N PRO A 4 11.41 -7.25 31.73
CA PRO A 4 11.76 -5.91 31.27
C PRO A 4 12.17 -5.93 29.79
N LEU A 5 12.21 -4.75 29.17
CA LEU A 5 12.82 -4.58 27.85
C LEU A 5 14.33 -4.91 27.92
N PRO A 6 14.92 -5.46 26.86
CA PRO A 6 16.35 -5.77 26.82
C PRO A 6 17.20 -4.50 26.86
N VAL A 7 18.44 -4.63 27.34
CA VAL A 7 19.40 -3.53 27.55
C VAL A 7 20.68 -3.77 26.74
N ASP A 8 20.56 -4.45 25.60
CA ASP A 8 21.69 -4.74 24.70
C ASP A 8 22.21 -3.43 24.10
N THR A 9 23.53 -3.20 24.11
CA THR A 9 24.09 -2.01 23.45
C THR A 9 23.94 -2.08 21.93
N VAL A 10 23.93 -0.92 21.25
CA VAL A 10 23.94 -0.84 19.77
C VAL A 10 25.05 -1.70 19.16
N PHE A 11 26.22 -1.77 19.80
CA PHE A 11 27.34 -2.59 19.33
C PHE A 11 27.07 -4.09 19.43
N GLU A 12 26.40 -4.55 20.49
CA GLU A 12 26.00 -5.94 20.67
C GLU A 12 24.89 -6.34 19.70
N ALA A 13 23.90 -5.47 19.48
CA ALA A 13 22.87 -5.63 18.46
C ALA A 13 23.46 -5.78 17.06
N LYS A 14 24.35 -4.85 16.63
CA LYS A 14 25.07 -4.96 15.35
C LYS A 14 25.90 -6.25 15.26
N ARG A 15 26.57 -6.65 16.34
CA ARG A 15 27.37 -7.90 16.37
C ARG A 15 26.48 -9.13 16.24
N ARG A 16 25.28 -9.14 16.84
CA ARG A 16 24.27 -10.18 16.68
C ARG A 16 23.78 -10.25 15.25
N SER A 17 23.30 -9.14 14.67
CA SER A 17 22.79 -9.11 13.30
C SER A 17 23.83 -9.56 12.27
N ARG A 18 25.11 -9.17 12.44
CA ARG A 18 26.21 -9.64 11.57
C ARG A 18 26.45 -11.15 11.68
N LYS A 19 26.44 -11.74 12.88
CA LYS A 19 26.57 -13.20 13.06
C LYS A 19 25.41 -13.94 12.38
N GLU A 20 24.18 -13.48 12.59
CA GLU A 20 22.99 -14.08 11.98
C GLU A 20 23.01 -13.93 10.44
N THR A 21 23.50 -12.80 9.92
CA THR A 21 23.74 -12.61 8.48
C THR A 21 24.78 -13.59 7.92
N THR A 22 25.86 -13.88 8.65
CA THR A 22 26.84 -14.90 8.23
C THR A 22 26.29 -16.33 8.32
N ALA A 23 25.41 -16.62 9.28
CA ALA A 23 24.70 -17.89 9.36
C ALA A 23 23.73 -18.07 8.19
N LEU A 24 22.93 -17.04 7.88
CA LEU A 24 22.04 -16.98 6.71
C LEU A 24 22.80 -17.31 5.41
N PHE A 25 23.97 -16.69 5.21
CA PHE A 25 24.84 -16.96 4.05
C PHE A 25 25.37 -18.40 4.00
N SER A 26 25.79 -18.95 5.14
CA SER A 26 26.28 -20.33 5.23
C SER A 26 25.18 -21.35 4.94
N ILE A 27 23.97 -21.13 5.45
CA ILE A 27 22.81 -22.00 5.18
C ILE A 27 22.38 -21.88 3.71
N LEU A 28 22.41 -20.67 3.12
CA LEU A 28 22.13 -20.48 1.69
C LEU A 28 23.08 -21.31 0.82
N ILE A 29 24.40 -21.27 1.10
CA ILE A 29 25.38 -22.09 0.38
C ILE A 29 25.07 -23.59 0.54
N ALA A 30 24.80 -24.06 1.76
CA ALA A 30 24.46 -25.45 2.01
C ALA A 30 23.20 -25.91 1.24
N ILE A 31 22.15 -25.07 1.21
CA ILE A 31 20.94 -25.30 0.42
C ILE A 31 21.29 -25.40 -1.07
N TYR A 32 22.05 -24.45 -1.62
CA TYR A 32 22.45 -24.48 -3.04
C TYR A 32 23.25 -25.73 -3.41
N ILE A 33 24.21 -26.14 -2.57
CA ILE A 33 25.00 -27.36 -2.76
C ILE A 33 24.08 -28.58 -2.82
N VAL A 34 23.13 -28.73 -1.89
CA VAL A 34 22.18 -29.86 -1.90
C VAL A 34 21.33 -29.87 -3.17
N ILE A 35 20.77 -28.72 -3.57
CA ILE A 35 19.93 -28.61 -4.77
C ILE A 35 20.68 -29.02 -6.03
N PHE A 36 21.82 -28.39 -6.29
CA PHE A 36 22.54 -28.56 -7.55
C PHE A 36 23.03 -30.00 -7.69
N ASN A 37 23.60 -30.59 -6.62
CA ASN A 37 24.01 -31.99 -6.64
C ASN A 37 22.81 -32.93 -6.83
N PHE A 38 21.71 -32.72 -6.12
CA PHE A 38 20.50 -33.54 -6.28
C PHE A 38 19.95 -33.46 -7.71
N MET A 39 19.80 -32.26 -8.24
CA MET A 39 19.31 -32.02 -9.60
C MET A 39 20.23 -32.64 -10.66
N SER A 40 21.54 -32.53 -10.51
CA SER A 40 22.50 -33.14 -11.44
C SER A 40 22.49 -34.66 -11.37
N ILE A 41 22.39 -35.26 -10.18
CA ILE A 41 22.24 -36.72 -10.03
C ILE A 41 20.93 -37.19 -10.67
N VAL A 42 19.82 -36.47 -10.45
CA VAL A 42 18.55 -36.77 -11.12
C VAL A 42 18.72 -36.72 -12.63
N VAL A 43 19.25 -35.62 -13.20
CA VAL A 43 19.45 -35.48 -14.66
C VAL A 43 20.32 -36.60 -15.25
N LEU A 44 21.35 -37.07 -14.55
CA LEU A 44 22.15 -38.23 -14.98
C LEU A 44 21.35 -39.52 -14.99
N ILE A 45 20.53 -39.76 -13.96
CA ILE A 45 19.62 -40.92 -13.91
C ILE A 45 18.62 -40.85 -15.09
N ILE A 46 18.07 -39.68 -15.40
CA ILE A 46 17.17 -39.47 -16.56
C ILE A 46 17.87 -39.86 -17.85
N TRP A 47 19.03 -39.26 -18.12
CA TRP A 47 19.79 -39.50 -19.35
C TRP A 47 20.11 -40.98 -19.49
N ARG A 48 20.62 -41.63 -18.43
CA ARG A 48 20.95 -43.05 -18.48
C ARG A 48 19.73 -43.94 -18.72
N ILE A 49 18.58 -43.64 -18.12
CA ILE A 49 17.35 -44.41 -18.36
C ILE A 49 16.88 -44.23 -19.82
N ALA A 50 16.90 -43.00 -20.35
CA ALA A 50 16.55 -42.74 -21.74
C ALA A 50 17.50 -43.47 -22.71
N GLU A 51 18.81 -43.32 -22.52
CA GLU A 51 19.85 -44.02 -23.28
C GLU A 51 19.68 -45.55 -23.22
N ARG A 52 19.36 -46.11 -22.05
CA ARG A 52 19.12 -47.55 -21.88
C ARG A 52 17.81 -47.99 -22.55
N SER A 53 16.78 -47.14 -22.59
CA SER A 53 15.52 -47.46 -23.26
C SER A 53 15.69 -47.55 -24.78
N GLU A 54 16.44 -46.63 -25.39
CA GLU A 54 16.77 -46.67 -26.82
C GLU A 54 17.65 -47.88 -27.16
N ARG A 55 18.67 -48.17 -26.33
CA ARG A 55 19.50 -49.38 -26.49
C ARG A 55 18.72 -50.67 -26.31
N PHE A 56 17.73 -50.72 -25.42
CA PHE A 56 16.93 -51.92 -25.16
C PHE A 56 16.07 -52.31 -26.36
N GLU A 57 15.50 -51.36 -27.09
CA GLU A 57 14.80 -51.65 -28.35
C GLU A 57 15.74 -52.30 -29.38
N ILE A 58 16.99 -51.80 -29.49
CA ILE A 58 18.00 -52.33 -30.42
C ILE A 58 18.54 -53.70 -29.96
N GLU A 59 18.89 -53.87 -28.68
CA GLU A 59 19.44 -55.12 -28.12
C GLU A 59 18.42 -56.28 -28.12
N ASN A 60 17.13 -56.01 -27.89
CA ASN A 60 16.08 -57.03 -27.99
C ASN A 60 15.90 -57.55 -29.43
N ILE A 61 16.00 -56.67 -30.42
CA ILE A 61 15.88 -57.04 -31.84
C ILE A 61 17.11 -57.86 -32.30
N ALA A 62 18.29 -57.59 -31.73
CA ALA A 62 19.56 -58.14 -32.21
C ALA A 62 20.05 -59.40 -31.45
N TYR A 63 19.95 -59.43 -30.11
CA TYR A 63 20.65 -60.46 -29.30
C TYR A 63 19.88 -61.02 -28.08
N GLY A 64 18.65 -60.55 -27.82
CA GLY A 64 17.69 -61.22 -26.93
C GLY A 64 18.05 -61.35 -25.44
N ASN A 65 19.09 -60.67 -24.97
CA ASN A 65 19.54 -60.76 -23.57
C ASN A 65 19.85 -59.35 -23.01
N PRO A 66 18.92 -58.71 -22.29
CA PRO A 66 18.96 -57.27 -22.08
C PRO A 66 19.87 -56.85 -20.91
N SER A 67 20.64 -55.79 -21.12
CA SER A 67 21.79 -55.38 -20.31
C SER A 67 21.50 -54.79 -18.90
N TRP A 68 20.38 -55.15 -18.24
CA TRP A 68 19.88 -54.54 -16.99
C TRP A 68 20.78 -54.72 -15.75
N ASN A 69 21.68 -55.71 -15.72
CA ASN A 69 22.54 -56.01 -14.56
C ASN A 69 23.65 -54.99 -14.28
N ARG A 70 23.86 -53.97 -15.15
CA ARG A 70 24.80 -52.87 -14.88
C ARG A 70 24.14 -51.76 -14.03
N PRO A 71 24.83 -51.19 -13.02
CA PRO A 71 24.32 -50.06 -12.25
C PRO A 71 24.07 -48.86 -13.17
N LEU A 72 23.07 -48.03 -12.84
CA LEU A 72 22.72 -46.85 -13.64
C LEU A 72 23.87 -45.82 -13.65
N ILE A 73 24.49 -45.58 -12.49
CA ILE A 73 25.61 -44.65 -12.34
C ILE A 73 26.72 -45.35 -11.57
N THR A 74 27.95 -45.22 -12.04
CA THR A 74 29.14 -45.66 -11.29
C THR A 74 29.69 -44.52 -10.43
N VAL A 75 30.36 -44.86 -9.32
CA VAL A 75 30.95 -43.88 -8.40
C VAL A 75 31.96 -42.96 -9.10
N HIS A 76 32.73 -43.50 -10.07
CA HIS A 76 33.70 -42.74 -10.87
C HIS A 76 33.05 -41.73 -11.83
N GLU A 77 31.84 -42.00 -12.33
CA GLU A 77 31.07 -41.02 -13.12
C GLU A 77 30.45 -39.94 -12.22
N ALA A 78 29.98 -40.30 -11.01
CA ALA A 78 29.31 -39.39 -10.10
C ALA A 78 30.24 -38.36 -9.44
N ILE A 79 31.42 -38.78 -8.96
CA ILE A 79 32.37 -37.91 -8.23
C ILE A 79 32.72 -36.61 -8.98
N PRO A 80 33.21 -36.62 -10.24
CA PRO A 80 33.59 -35.39 -10.91
C PRO A 80 32.39 -34.45 -11.10
N ILE A 81 31.20 -34.99 -11.37
CA ILE A 81 30.00 -34.20 -11.61
C ILE A 81 29.54 -33.54 -10.30
N VAL A 82 29.56 -34.27 -9.18
CA VAL A 82 29.30 -33.71 -7.83
C VAL A 82 30.29 -32.59 -7.49
N LEU A 83 31.58 -32.75 -7.82
CA LEU A 83 32.58 -31.69 -7.57
C LEU A 83 32.34 -30.45 -8.44
N TYR A 84 32.12 -30.60 -9.75
CA TYR A 84 31.83 -29.47 -10.64
C TYR A 84 30.54 -28.74 -10.26
N THR A 85 29.48 -29.49 -9.95
CA THR A 85 28.16 -28.91 -9.63
C THR A 85 28.15 -28.26 -8.24
N THR A 86 28.93 -28.78 -7.28
CA THR A 86 29.19 -28.11 -6.00
C THR A 86 29.93 -26.78 -6.19
N LEU A 87 30.95 -26.73 -7.04
CA LEU A 87 31.67 -25.49 -7.34
C LEU A 87 30.73 -24.45 -7.98
N ILE A 88 29.92 -24.87 -8.97
CA ILE A 88 28.90 -24.01 -9.60
C ILE A 88 27.89 -23.53 -8.55
N ALA A 89 27.40 -24.42 -7.68
CA ALA A 89 26.44 -24.09 -6.64
C ALA A 89 26.95 -23.00 -5.69
N ILE A 90 28.22 -23.09 -5.26
CA ILE A 90 28.87 -22.09 -4.42
C ILE A 90 28.96 -20.76 -5.17
N VAL A 91 29.43 -20.75 -6.42
CA VAL A 91 29.54 -19.52 -7.23
C VAL A 91 28.17 -18.85 -7.41
N VAL A 92 27.12 -19.61 -7.75
CA VAL A 92 25.76 -19.09 -7.91
C VAL A 92 25.19 -18.58 -6.58
N ALA A 93 25.40 -19.29 -5.46
CA ALA A 93 24.96 -18.86 -4.13
C ALA A 93 25.64 -17.55 -3.70
N VAL A 94 26.96 -17.41 -3.96
CA VAL A 94 27.72 -16.19 -3.69
C VAL A 94 27.19 -15.02 -4.53
N ILE A 95 26.99 -15.21 -5.84
CA ILE A 95 26.44 -14.18 -6.73
C ILE A 95 25.04 -13.78 -6.28
N HIS A 96 24.16 -14.75 -6.00
CA HIS A 96 22.80 -14.46 -5.54
C HIS A 96 22.81 -13.69 -4.21
N PHE A 97 23.64 -14.09 -3.24
CA PHE A 97 23.76 -13.37 -1.97
C PHE A 97 24.27 -11.93 -2.17
N ILE A 98 25.25 -11.71 -3.06
CA ILE A 98 25.77 -10.36 -3.35
C ILE A 98 24.67 -9.48 -3.97
N ILE A 99 23.89 -10.00 -4.93
CA ILE A 99 22.79 -9.26 -5.56
C ILE A 99 21.69 -8.96 -4.53
N ALA A 100 21.19 -9.98 -3.83
CA ALA A 100 20.14 -9.85 -2.82
C ALA A 100 20.53 -8.96 -1.64
N ARG A 101 21.82 -8.90 -1.31
CA ARG A 101 22.34 -7.98 -0.30
C ARG A 101 22.48 -6.54 -0.82
N ASN A 102 22.82 -6.31 -2.10
CA ASN A 102 23.27 -5.00 -2.59
C ASN A 102 22.28 -4.22 -3.48
N GLU A 103 21.13 -4.81 -3.83
CA GLU A 103 20.12 -4.17 -4.71
C GLU A 103 18.69 -4.17 -4.10
N SER A 104 18.55 -4.70 -2.89
CA SER A 104 17.25 -5.04 -2.30
C SER A 104 16.39 -3.85 -1.86
N THR A 105 16.94 -2.79 -1.28
CA THR A 105 16.16 -1.58 -0.86
C THR A 105 15.30 -1.05 -2.01
N SER A 106 15.92 -0.76 -3.16
CA SER A 106 15.22 -0.24 -4.35
C SER A 106 14.22 -1.22 -4.94
N ASN A 107 14.52 -2.53 -4.91
CA ASN A 107 13.64 -3.55 -5.46
C ASN A 107 12.41 -3.76 -4.58
N ILE A 108 12.56 -3.74 -3.25
CA ILE A 108 11.46 -3.90 -2.29
C ILE A 108 10.55 -2.66 -2.27
N VAL A 109 11.11 -1.45 -2.24
CA VAL A 109 10.32 -0.20 -2.34
C VAL A 109 9.47 -0.19 -3.61
N LYS A 110 10.06 -0.55 -4.76
CA LYS A 110 9.34 -0.66 -6.04
C LYS A 110 8.28 -1.78 -6.02
N TYR A 111 8.57 -2.92 -5.39
CA TYR A 111 7.64 -4.05 -5.28
C TYR A 111 6.42 -3.74 -4.40
N LEU A 112 6.61 -2.95 -3.34
CA LEU A 112 5.54 -2.44 -2.48
C LEU A 112 4.73 -1.30 -3.14
N GLY A 113 5.14 -0.79 -4.29
CA GLY A 113 4.52 0.35 -4.96
C GLY A 113 4.80 1.69 -4.27
N GLY A 114 5.93 1.80 -3.59
CA GLY A 114 6.30 2.98 -2.81
C GLY A 114 6.54 4.21 -3.68
N GLN A 115 6.02 5.34 -3.21
CA GLN A 115 6.11 6.66 -3.83
C GLN A 115 6.88 7.60 -2.91
N LYS A 116 7.38 8.72 -3.45
CA LYS A 116 7.97 9.77 -2.63
C LYS A 116 6.85 10.57 -1.95
N PRO A 117 7.01 10.97 -0.68
CA PRO A 117 6.09 11.90 -0.04
C PRO A 117 6.01 13.22 -0.83
N ASP A 118 4.84 13.83 -0.81
CA ASP A 118 4.54 15.10 -1.45
C ASP A 118 4.75 16.25 -0.46
N PRO A 119 5.77 17.12 -0.62
CA PRO A 119 6.05 18.17 0.36
C PRO A 119 4.95 19.24 0.48
N SER A 120 3.98 19.28 -0.44
CA SER A 120 2.84 20.19 -0.41
C SER A 120 1.66 19.68 0.44
N ASP A 121 1.72 18.43 0.89
CA ASP A 121 0.73 17.79 1.75
C ASP A 121 1.19 17.80 3.22
N GLU A 122 0.32 18.19 4.16
CA GLU A 122 0.71 18.42 5.55
C GLU A 122 1.23 17.14 6.22
N TYR A 123 0.52 16.02 6.03
CA TYR A 123 0.87 14.73 6.62
C TYR A 123 2.20 14.19 6.06
N HIS A 124 2.45 14.42 4.77
CA HIS A 124 3.69 14.02 4.10
C HIS A 124 4.87 14.91 4.52
N SER A 125 4.67 16.22 4.62
CA SER A 125 5.65 17.18 5.14
C SER A 125 6.02 16.85 6.60
N ARG A 126 5.03 16.58 7.45
CA ARG A 126 5.23 16.10 8.83
C ARG A 126 6.05 14.81 8.88
N PHE A 127 5.77 13.85 8.00
CA PHE A 127 6.54 12.60 7.91
C PHE A 127 7.99 12.83 7.46
N ILE A 128 8.23 13.67 6.46
CA ILE A 128 9.59 14.05 6.02
C ILE A 128 10.38 14.62 7.20
N ASN A 129 9.82 15.60 7.92
CA ASN A 129 10.49 16.23 9.07
C ASN A 129 10.85 15.21 10.17
N ILE A 130 9.95 14.26 10.46
CA ILE A 130 10.19 13.20 11.44
C ILE A 130 11.28 12.22 10.98
N VAL A 131 11.38 11.92 9.69
CA VAL A 131 12.47 11.09 9.14
C VAL A 131 13.81 11.84 9.22
N GLU A 132 13.84 13.15 8.96
CA GLU A 132 15.04 13.98 9.17
C GLU A 132 15.47 14.05 10.64
N GLU A 133 14.52 14.16 11.57
CA GLU A 133 14.77 14.06 13.03
C GLU A 133 15.41 12.70 13.39
N ALA A 134 14.97 11.60 12.76
CA ALA A 134 15.55 10.28 12.93
C ALA A 134 16.93 10.12 12.25
N GLU A 135 17.21 10.77 11.11
CA GLU A 135 18.57 10.85 10.53
C GLU A 135 19.54 11.48 11.53
N ILE A 136 19.13 12.60 12.14
CA ILE A 136 19.95 13.36 13.11
C ILE A 136 20.19 12.51 14.37
N ALA A 137 19.15 11.88 14.90
CA ALA A 137 19.26 11.09 16.14
C ALA A 137 20.07 9.80 15.98
N THR A 138 19.99 9.13 14.83
CA THR A 138 20.75 7.88 14.56
C THR A 138 22.13 8.10 13.93
N GLY A 139 22.36 9.27 13.31
CA GLY A 139 23.53 9.55 12.47
C GLY A 139 23.54 8.79 11.14
N ILE A 140 22.43 8.18 10.73
CA ILE A 140 22.29 7.44 9.48
C ILE A 140 21.74 8.38 8.42
N ARG A 141 22.49 8.60 7.33
CA ARG A 141 22.11 9.51 6.25
C ARG A 141 22.64 9.03 4.88
N PRO A 142 21.84 9.09 3.80
CA PRO A 142 20.42 9.42 3.76
C PRO A 142 19.50 8.23 4.13
N ILE A 143 18.37 8.54 4.76
CA ILE A 143 17.19 7.67 4.89
C ILE A 143 16.13 8.19 3.91
N GLU A 144 15.77 7.39 2.89
CA GLU A 144 14.72 7.81 1.93
C GLU A 144 13.33 7.63 2.56
N PRO A 145 12.52 8.70 2.71
CA PRO A 145 11.14 8.57 3.16
C PRO A 145 10.26 8.05 2.02
N VAL A 146 9.41 7.06 2.31
CA VAL A 146 8.52 6.41 1.33
C VAL A 146 7.08 6.38 1.81
N VAL A 147 6.13 6.64 0.92
CA VAL A 147 4.70 6.50 1.21
C VAL A 147 4.08 5.41 0.33
N LEU A 148 3.27 4.53 0.93
CA LEU A 148 2.46 3.53 0.25
C LEU A 148 0.99 4.00 0.24
N SER A 149 0.35 4.06 -0.93
CA SER A 149 -1.05 4.48 -1.12
C SER A 149 -2.11 3.49 -0.57
N ASN A 150 -1.83 2.81 0.54
CA ASN A 150 -2.68 1.79 1.15
C ASN A 150 -3.43 2.37 2.36
N MET A 151 -4.71 2.02 2.45
CA MET A 151 -5.63 2.36 3.55
C MET A 151 -5.33 1.64 4.87
N GLY A 152 -4.51 0.59 4.85
CA GLY A 152 -4.07 -0.07 6.08
C GLY A 152 -3.10 0.78 6.89
N ALA A 153 -2.96 0.49 8.18
CA ALA A 153 -1.96 1.11 9.06
C ALA A 153 -0.73 0.20 9.16
N ASN A 154 0.40 0.61 8.58
CA ASN A 154 1.67 -0.12 8.72
C ASN A 154 2.90 0.78 8.42
N ALA A 155 4.03 0.45 9.03
CA ALA A 155 5.35 1.06 8.79
C ALA A 155 6.39 -0.03 8.49
N PHE A 156 7.49 0.32 7.81
CA PHE A 156 8.60 -0.58 7.54
C PHE A 156 9.94 0.14 7.39
N ALA A 157 11.03 -0.54 7.73
CA ALA A 157 12.41 -0.10 7.51
C ALA A 157 13.18 -1.12 6.65
N VAL A 158 13.79 -0.64 5.57
CA VAL A 158 14.65 -1.44 4.69
C VAL A 158 16.05 -0.86 4.59
N GLN A 159 17.06 -1.74 4.56
CA GLN A 159 18.47 -1.37 4.44
C GLN A 159 19.21 -2.42 3.62
N ASP A 160 20.09 -1.99 2.72
CA ASP A 160 20.95 -2.90 1.94
C ASP A 160 22.41 -2.91 2.41
N GLY A 161 23.23 -3.79 1.82
CA GLY A 161 24.66 -3.91 2.07
C GLY A 161 25.50 -2.72 1.63
N LYS A 162 24.95 -1.81 0.81
CA LYS A 162 25.54 -0.50 0.47
C LYS A 162 25.13 0.60 1.46
N ASN A 163 24.38 0.24 2.52
CA ASN A 163 23.78 1.12 3.52
C ASN A 163 22.75 2.11 2.95
N ARG A 164 22.12 1.80 1.80
CA ARG A 164 20.96 2.56 1.32
C ARG A 164 19.77 2.22 2.19
N CYS A 165 19.30 3.20 2.95
CA CYS A 165 18.21 3.07 3.92
C CYS A 165 16.94 3.72 3.38
N ALA A 166 15.78 3.13 3.67
CA ALA A 166 14.49 3.78 3.48
C ALA A 166 13.56 3.40 4.63
N ILE A 167 12.78 4.37 5.11
CA ILE A 167 11.68 4.14 6.04
C ILE A 167 10.39 4.48 5.29
N GLY A 168 9.42 3.58 5.33
CA GLY A 168 8.17 3.74 4.63
C GLY A 168 6.95 3.57 5.53
N VAL A 169 5.90 4.32 5.20
CA VAL A 169 4.61 4.34 5.91
C VAL A 169 3.47 4.22 4.92
N THR A 170 2.32 3.74 5.38
CA THR A 170 1.08 3.77 4.60
C THR A 170 0.31 5.07 4.81
N GLU A 171 -0.45 5.52 3.81
CA GLU A 171 -1.38 6.67 3.96
C GLU A 171 -2.35 6.44 5.14
N GLY A 172 -2.84 5.21 5.30
CA GLY A 172 -3.69 4.82 6.44
C GLY A 172 -2.98 4.77 7.82
N LEU A 173 -1.65 4.83 7.88
CA LEU A 173 -0.92 5.06 9.14
C LEU A 173 -0.81 6.56 9.42
N LEU A 174 -0.45 7.34 8.40
CA LEU A 174 -0.26 8.79 8.52
C LEU A 174 -1.52 9.49 9.02
N SER A 175 -2.70 9.08 8.55
CA SER A 175 -3.98 9.63 9.01
C SER A 175 -4.35 9.27 10.45
N LYS A 176 -3.91 8.12 10.96
CA LYS A 176 -4.32 7.59 12.27
C LYS A 176 -3.45 8.07 13.42
N LEU A 177 -2.18 8.31 13.14
CA LEU A 177 -1.21 8.69 14.16
C LEU A 177 -1.08 10.21 14.23
N ASP A 178 -1.01 10.74 15.44
CA ASP A 178 -0.57 12.11 15.67
C ASP A 178 0.95 12.25 15.43
N ARG A 179 1.50 13.45 15.67
CA ARG A 179 2.93 13.71 15.47
C ARG A 179 3.81 12.90 16.42
N SER A 180 3.47 12.80 17.70
CA SER A 180 4.26 12.10 18.72
C SER A 180 4.22 10.59 18.52
N GLU A 181 3.06 10.03 18.22
CA GLU A 181 2.86 8.64 17.84
C GLU A 181 3.64 8.27 16.57
N LEU A 182 3.57 9.11 15.54
CA LEU A 182 4.34 8.92 14.32
C LEU A 182 5.85 9.02 14.61
N THR A 183 6.31 10.01 15.38
CA THR A 183 7.72 10.10 15.82
C THR A 183 8.16 8.85 16.57
N ALA A 184 7.31 8.28 17.43
CA ALA A 184 7.62 7.06 18.16
C ALA A 184 7.75 5.84 17.23
N VAL A 185 6.84 5.67 16.26
CA VAL A 185 6.91 4.60 15.25
C VAL A 185 8.14 4.75 14.35
N ILE A 186 8.41 5.95 13.81
CA ILE A 186 9.61 6.19 13.01
C ILE A 186 10.89 5.97 13.85
N SER A 187 10.85 6.25 15.16
CA SER A 187 11.98 5.96 16.05
C SER A 187 12.22 4.47 16.25
N HIS A 188 11.17 3.65 16.31
CA HIS A 188 11.27 2.19 16.31
C HIS A 188 11.86 1.67 14.98
N GLU A 189 11.35 2.14 13.83
CA GLU A 189 11.88 1.78 12.51
C GLU A 189 13.36 2.18 12.33
N ALA A 190 13.73 3.36 12.81
CA ALA A 190 15.10 3.85 12.80
C ALA A 190 16.03 3.07 13.76
N ALA A 191 15.51 2.51 14.86
CA ALA A 191 16.26 1.61 15.72
C ALA A 191 16.66 0.32 14.97
N HIS A 192 15.76 -0.25 14.15
CA HIS A 192 16.09 -1.40 13.29
C HIS A 192 17.20 -1.09 12.25
N LEU A 193 17.20 0.12 11.69
CA LEU A 193 18.32 0.60 10.85
C LEU A 193 19.64 0.70 11.64
N LEU A 194 19.56 1.21 12.88
CA LEU A 194 20.69 1.38 13.79
C LEU A 194 21.26 0.06 14.29
N HIS A 195 20.45 -0.98 14.46
CA HIS A 195 20.91 -2.33 14.85
C HIS A 195 21.47 -3.15 13.68
N GLU A 196 21.39 -2.66 12.43
CA GLU A 196 21.56 -3.45 11.19
C GLU A 196 20.53 -4.60 11.07
N ASP A 197 19.37 -4.47 11.71
CA ASP A 197 18.33 -5.50 11.73
C ASP A 197 17.48 -5.48 10.45
N SER A 198 17.11 -4.29 9.97
CA SER A 198 16.54 -4.11 8.63
C SER A 198 17.44 -4.70 7.54
N LYS A 199 18.77 -4.66 7.69
CA LYS A 199 19.71 -5.22 6.70
C LYS A 199 19.64 -6.73 6.58
N LEU A 200 19.45 -7.42 7.71
CA LEU A 200 19.24 -8.88 7.71
C LEU A 200 17.88 -9.21 7.08
N ALA A 201 16.81 -8.57 7.54
CA ALA A 201 15.44 -8.81 7.05
C ALA A 201 15.31 -8.53 5.54
N THR A 202 15.79 -7.37 5.08
CA THR A 202 15.79 -6.96 3.66
C THR A 202 16.57 -7.95 2.79
N THR A 203 17.73 -8.44 3.26
CA THR A 203 18.52 -9.46 2.54
C THR A 203 17.77 -10.80 2.47
N ALA A 204 17.15 -11.25 3.57
CA ALA A 204 16.40 -12.50 3.61
C ALA A 204 15.15 -12.46 2.71
N CYS A 205 14.41 -11.34 2.70
CA CYS A 205 13.30 -11.09 1.78
C CYS A 205 13.74 -11.07 0.31
N SER A 206 14.87 -10.43 0.00
CA SER A 206 15.37 -10.42 -1.37
C SER A 206 15.84 -11.80 -1.85
N LEU A 207 16.34 -12.65 -0.94
CA LEU A 207 16.69 -14.05 -1.24
C LEU A 207 15.45 -14.91 -1.50
N SER A 208 14.33 -14.72 -0.81
CA SER A 208 13.10 -15.50 -1.04
C SER A 208 12.42 -15.15 -2.36
N GLN A 209 12.44 -13.87 -2.76
CA GLN A 209 11.73 -13.36 -3.93
C GLN A 209 12.10 -14.08 -5.25
N VAL A 210 13.37 -14.43 -5.45
CA VAL A 210 13.81 -15.17 -6.65
C VAL A 210 13.14 -16.56 -6.74
N PHE A 211 12.96 -17.24 -5.61
CA PHE A 211 12.30 -18.54 -5.56
C PHE A 211 10.78 -18.45 -5.67
N ALA A 212 10.17 -17.37 -5.17
CA ALA A 212 8.76 -17.07 -5.41
C ALA A 212 8.46 -16.88 -6.91
N ILE A 213 9.34 -16.20 -7.65
CA ILE A 213 9.23 -16.03 -9.11
C ILE A 213 9.39 -17.39 -9.83
N ILE A 214 10.40 -18.18 -9.47
CA ILE A 214 10.66 -19.50 -10.08
C ILE A 214 9.49 -20.47 -9.82
N SER A 215 9.02 -20.56 -8.58
CA SER A 215 7.90 -21.45 -8.22
C SER A 215 6.60 -21.05 -8.92
N ARG A 216 6.31 -19.74 -9.02
CA ARG A 216 5.19 -19.24 -9.79
C ARG A 216 5.28 -19.62 -11.27
N ALA A 217 6.41 -19.35 -11.92
CA ALA A 217 6.62 -19.67 -13.34
C ALA A 217 6.44 -21.18 -13.63
N LEU A 218 6.89 -22.05 -12.72
CA LEU A 218 6.70 -23.50 -12.82
C LEU A 218 5.25 -23.93 -12.58
N SER A 219 4.54 -23.29 -11.65
CA SER A 219 3.12 -23.55 -11.42
C SER A 219 2.26 -23.20 -12.65
N GLU A 220 2.56 -22.06 -13.29
CA GLU A 220 1.91 -21.61 -14.52
C GLU A 220 2.25 -22.56 -15.69
N PHE A 221 3.53 -22.93 -15.86
CA PHE A 221 3.97 -23.90 -16.88
C PHE A 221 3.28 -25.27 -16.77
N ASN A 222 3.07 -25.76 -15.55
CA ASN A 222 2.39 -27.03 -15.30
C ASN A 222 0.92 -26.99 -15.73
N GLN A 223 0.18 -25.92 -15.45
CA GLN A 223 -1.25 -25.81 -15.82
C GLN A 223 -1.47 -25.98 -17.34
N TYR A 224 -0.56 -25.46 -18.17
CA TYR A 224 -0.67 -25.60 -19.63
C TYR A 224 -0.30 -27.00 -20.18
N ARG A 225 0.55 -27.79 -19.49
CA ARG A 225 1.01 -29.09 -20.01
C ARG A 225 0.23 -30.30 -19.48
N PHE A 226 -0.31 -30.27 -18.25
CA PHE A 226 -1.11 -31.40 -17.74
C PHE A 226 -2.38 -31.66 -18.58
N ILE A 227 -2.94 -30.64 -19.24
CA ILE A 227 -4.12 -30.78 -20.12
C ILE A 227 -3.77 -31.42 -21.48
N SER A 228 -2.56 -31.19 -22.01
CA SER A 228 -2.19 -31.64 -23.37
C SER A 228 -1.64 -33.07 -23.43
N PHE A 229 -0.96 -33.57 -22.38
CA PHE A 229 -0.36 -34.91 -22.41
C PHE A 229 -1.32 -36.08 -22.17
N ARG A 230 -2.54 -35.84 -21.69
CA ARG A 230 -3.53 -36.91 -21.41
C ARG A 230 -4.02 -37.67 -22.67
N LYS A 231 -3.68 -37.20 -23.88
CA LYS A 231 -4.10 -37.81 -25.16
C LYS A 231 -3.04 -38.64 -25.90
N ARG A 232 -1.79 -38.74 -25.42
CA ARG A 232 -0.72 -39.47 -26.14
C ARG A 232 0.16 -40.28 -25.18
N GLY A 233 -0.34 -41.45 -24.81
CA GLY A 233 0.34 -42.37 -23.89
C GLY A 233 1.54 -43.07 -24.55
N GLY A 234 2.70 -42.94 -23.91
CA GLY A 234 3.91 -43.72 -24.17
C GLY A 234 4.78 -43.70 -22.91
N GLY A 235 5.56 -44.76 -22.65
CA GLY A 235 6.28 -44.93 -21.38
C GLY A 235 7.17 -43.73 -20.99
N ASN A 236 7.81 -43.12 -21.99
CA ASN A 236 8.67 -41.95 -21.79
C ASN A 236 7.89 -40.74 -21.24
N ALA A 237 6.61 -40.55 -21.60
CA ALA A 237 5.81 -39.45 -21.08
C ALA A 237 5.54 -39.57 -19.56
N VAL A 238 5.34 -40.79 -19.06
CA VAL A 238 5.15 -41.04 -17.62
C VAL A 238 6.43 -40.75 -16.84
N LEU A 239 7.57 -41.15 -17.40
CA LEU A 239 8.89 -40.85 -16.84
C LEU A 239 9.14 -39.33 -16.79
N PHE A 240 8.93 -38.60 -17.90
CA PHE A 240 9.06 -37.14 -17.93
C PHE A 240 8.15 -36.43 -16.91
N ILE A 241 6.93 -36.92 -16.69
CA ILE A 241 6.01 -36.37 -15.68
C ILE A 241 6.54 -36.59 -14.26
N LEU A 242 6.97 -37.82 -13.92
CA LEU A 242 7.55 -38.12 -12.60
C LEU A 242 8.80 -37.28 -12.31
N LEU A 243 9.62 -37.01 -13.32
CA LEU A 243 10.83 -36.22 -13.18
C LEU A 243 10.54 -34.73 -13.05
N ALA A 244 9.57 -34.20 -13.81
CA ALA A 244 9.06 -32.84 -13.61
C ALA A 244 8.48 -32.67 -12.19
N GLN A 245 7.80 -33.70 -11.66
CA GLN A 245 7.31 -33.75 -10.28
C GLN A 245 8.46 -33.67 -9.26
N VAL A 246 9.55 -34.42 -9.46
CA VAL A 246 10.74 -34.39 -8.59
C VAL A 246 11.44 -33.03 -8.62
N CYS A 247 11.66 -32.45 -9.81
CA CYS A 247 12.23 -31.11 -9.95
C CYS A 247 11.37 -30.04 -9.26
N LEU A 248 10.04 -30.12 -9.40
CA LEU A 248 9.10 -29.22 -8.72
C LEU A 248 9.14 -29.41 -7.21
N TRP A 249 9.20 -30.64 -6.71
CA TRP A 249 9.25 -30.95 -5.28
C TRP A 249 10.57 -30.47 -4.64
N THR A 250 11.68 -30.59 -5.36
CA THR A 250 12.97 -30.01 -4.96
C THR A 250 12.82 -28.50 -4.80
N LEU A 251 12.31 -27.79 -5.80
CA LEU A 251 12.16 -26.33 -5.76
C LEU A 251 11.14 -25.85 -4.72
N ALA A 252 10.07 -26.61 -4.46
CA ALA A 252 9.15 -26.35 -3.36
C ALA A 252 9.84 -26.52 -1.98
N THR A 253 10.64 -27.56 -1.81
CA THR A 253 11.43 -27.80 -0.58
C THR A 253 12.44 -26.66 -0.33
N VAL A 254 12.96 -26.06 -1.39
CA VAL A 254 13.87 -24.90 -1.30
C VAL A 254 13.15 -23.62 -0.91
N GLY A 255 11.97 -23.35 -1.51
CA GLY A 255 11.10 -22.26 -1.07
C GLY A 255 10.72 -22.39 0.41
N TYR A 256 10.47 -23.62 0.87
CA TYR A 256 10.26 -23.92 2.29
C TYR A 256 11.51 -23.69 3.14
N GLY A 257 12.69 -24.09 2.67
CA GLY A 257 13.97 -23.81 3.34
C GLY A 257 14.23 -22.31 3.52
N ILE A 258 13.86 -21.48 2.54
CA ILE A 258 14.12 -20.02 2.59
C ILE A 258 13.03 -19.26 3.35
N THR A 259 11.78 -19.73 3.34
CA THR A 259 10.78 -19.24 4.31
C THR A 259 11.13 -19.64 5.74
N SER A 260 11.86 -20.75 5.94
CA SER A 260 12.48 -21.08 7.23
C SER A 260 13.64 -20.13 7.58
N LEU A 261 14.45 -19.69 6.59
CA LEU A 261 15.45 -18.64 6.80
C LEU A 261 14.83 -17.30 7.21
N LEU A 262 13.70 -16.90 6.63
CA LEU A 262 12.96 -15.70 7.03
C LEU A 262 12.52 -15.78 8.50
N ARG A 263 12.08 -16.95 8.98
CA ARG A 263 11.73 -17.17 10.39
C ARG A 263 12.92 -17.13 11.34
N LEU A 264 14.09 -17.61 10.90
CA LEU A 264 15.33 -17.53 11.69
C LEU A 264 15.91 -16.10 11.71
N ALA A 265 15.57 -15.25 10.74
CA ALA A 265 16.01 -13.86 10.67
C ALA A 265 15.28 -12.92 11.66
N ILE A 266 14.07 -13.29 12.10
CA ILE A 266 13.33 -12.51 13.12
C ILE A 266 13.45 -13.21 14.48
N SER A 267 14.06 -12.52 15.43
CA SER A 267 13.97 -12.85 16.84
C SER A 267 13.08 -11.82 17.53
N ARG A 268 12.13 -12.27 18.36
CA ARG A 268 11.29 -11.38 19.19
C ARG A 268 12.11 -10.40 20.05
N ASN A 269 13.35 -10.76 20.40
CA ASN A 269 14.25 -9.89 21.14
C ASN A 269 14.75 -8.68 20.33
N ARG A 270 14.63 -8.70 18.99
CA ARG A 270 14.88 -7.55 18.11
C ARG A 270 13.76 -6.53 18.28
N GLU A 271 12.51 -6.95 18.17
CA GLU A 271 11.32 -6.11 18.38
C GLU A 271 11.33 -5.45 19.76
N TYR A 272 11.56 -6.19 20.84
CA TYR A 272 11.65 -5.58 22.17
C TYR A 272 12.84 -4.61 22.32
N LEU A 273 13.94 -4.80 21.57
CA LEU A 273 15.10 -3.89 21.61
C LEU A 273 14.89 -2.64 20.73
N ALA A 274 14.16 -2.78 19.63
CA ALA A 274 13.72 -1.66 18.80
C ALA A 274 12.62 -0.84 19.51
N ASP A 275 11.72 -1.49 20.26
CA ASP A 275 10.81 -0.82 21.20
C ASP A 275 11.60 -0.06 22.28
N ALA A 276 12.65 -0.68 22.83
CA ALA A 276 13.51 -0.06 23.84
C ALA A 276 14.21 1.20 23.30
N HIS A 277 14.99 1.08 22.23
CA HIS A 277 15.74 2.20 21.65
C HIS A 277 14.82 3.23 20.96
N GLY A 278 13.70 2.81 20.38
CA GLY A 278 12.73 3.72 19.77
C GLY A 278 12.10 4.65 20.80
N ALA A 279 11.66 4.11 21.94
CA ALA A 279 11.16 4.89 23.06
C ALA A 279 12.25 5.70 23.78
N GLU A 280 13.50 5.22 23.84
CA GLU A 280 14.64 6.03 24.32
C GLU A 280 14.93 7.23 23.41
N MET A 281 14.84 7.03 22.09
CA MET A 281 15.19 8.04 21.09
C MET A 281 14.14 9.15 20.97
N CYS A 282 12.85 8.79 20.94
CA CYS A 282 11.76 9.78 21.00
C CYS A 282 11.51 10.32 22.42
N LYS A 283 12.02 9.63 23.46
CA LYS A 283 11.77 9.88 24.89
C LYS A 283 10.31 9.73 25.32
N ASP A 284 9.47 9.11 24.49
CA ASP A 284 8.05 8.89 24.74
C ASP A 284 7.63 7.41 24.55
N PRO A 285 7.80 6.58 25.59
CA PRO A 285 7.29 5.21 25.58
C PRO A 285 5.76 5.12 25.56
N LEU A 286 5.02 6.18 25.92
CA LEU A 286 3.56 6.17 25.93
C LEU A 286 3.01 6.32 24.52
N SER A 287 3.53 7.27 23.73
CA SER A 287 3.14 7.42 22.32
C SER A 287 3.46 6.18 21.48
N LEU A 288 4.55 5.44 21.78
CA LEU A 288 4.78 4.16 21.10
C LEU A 288 3.71 3.11 21.46
N ALA A 289 3.26 3.08 22.72
CA ALA A 289 2.20 2.18 23.17
C ALA A 289 0.84 2.54 22.55
N GLN A 290 0.50 3.84 22.47
CA GLN A 290 -0.71 4.35 21.83
C GLN A 290 -0.70 4.04 20.32
N ALA A 291 0.40 4.29 19.63
CA ALA A 291 0.56 3.96 18.22
C ALA A 291 0.38 2.46 17.96
N LEU A 292 1.04 1.59 18.74
CA LEU A 292 0.88 0.13 18.61
C LEU A 292 -0.56 -0.33 18.88
N ASP A 293 -1.27 0.26 19.83
CA ASP A 293 -2.68 -0.04 20.09
C ASP A 293 -3.58 0.37 18.90
N LYS A 294 -3.40 1.59 18.38
CA LYS A 294 -4.10 2.10 17.18
C LYS A 294 -3.81 1.23 15.93
N ILE A 295 -2.57 0.77 15.74
CA ILE A 295 -2.19 -0.13 14.64
C ILE A 295 -2.79 -1.52 14.82
N SER A 296 -2.74 -2.10 16.03
CA SER A 296 -3.21 -3.47 16.29
C SER A 296 -4.71 -3.64 16.03
N HIS A 297 -5.51 -2.62 16.32
CA HIS A 297 -6.95 -2.56 16.06
C HIS A 297 -7.33 -2.09 14.65
N SER A 298 -6.35 -1.74 13.81
CA SER A 298 -6.58 -1.25 12.43
C SER A 298 -6.40 -2.36 11.38
N SER A 299 -7.01 -2.17 10.21
CA SER A 299 -6.67 -2.99 9.03
C SER A 299 -5.19 -2.84 8.69
N ARG A 300 -4.48 -3.95 8.49
CA ARG A 300 -3.02 -3.96 8.22
C ARG A 300 -2.68 -3.89 6.73
N GLY A 301 -3.66 -3.58 5.88
CA GLY A 301 -3.48 -3.26 4.46
C GLY A 301 -3.55 -4.43 3.48
N GLY A 302 -3.54 -5.68 3.96
CA GLY A 302 -3.87 -6.86 3.14
C GLY A 302 -3.04 -6.99 1.86
N PHE A 303 -1.73 -6.81 1.96
CA PHE A 303 -0.80 -6.82 0.83
C PHE A 303 -0.70 -8.22 0.19
N ARG A 304 -1.60 -8.52 -0.75
CA ARG A 304 -1.72 -9.82 -1.45
C ARG A 304 -0.44 -10.30 -2.16
N SER A 305 0.50 -9.41 -2.44
CA SER A 305 1.82 -9.71 -3.00
C SER A 305 2.93 -9.83 -1.95
N ALA A 306 2.77 -9.24 -0.77
CA ALA A 306 3.87 -9.01 0.19
C ALA A 306 3.92 -10.04 1.33
N GLN A 307 3.40 -11.25 1.12
CA GLN A 307 3.35 -12.30 2.15
C GLN A 307 4.76 -12.69 2.65
N ASP A 308 5.74 -12.70 1.73
CA ASP A 308 7.17 -12.92 2.00
C ASP A 308 7.92 -11.69 2.55
N LEU A 309 7.24 -10.54 2.66
CA LEU A 309 7.76 -9.28 3.21
C LEU A 309 7.17 -8.94 4.59
N SER A 310 6.39 -9.84 5.19
CA SER A 310 5.80 -9.66 6.53
C SER A 310 6.81 -9.39 7.66
N THR A 311 8.10 -9.62 7.38
CA THR A 311 9.24 -9.53 8.30
C THR A 311 9.87 -8.13 8.38
N ILE A 312 9.57 -7.23 7.43
CA ILE A 312 10.09 -5.84 7.41
C ILE A 312 9.06 -4.82 7.93
N PHE A 313 7.81 -5.23 8.15
CA PHE A 313 6.75 -4.38 8.66
C PHE A 313 6.64 -4.48 10.18
N ILE A 314 6.36 -3.36 10.87
CA ILE A 314 6.15 -3.30 12.33
C ILE A 314 5.07 -4.28 12.82
N MET A 315 4.10 -4.58 11.96
CA MET A 315 3.01 -5.54 12.22
C MET A 315 2.77 -6.40 10.98
N ASN A 316 2.55 -7.71 11.19
CA ASN A 316 2.30 -8.65 10.09
C ASN A 316 1.11 -8.19 9.21
N PRO A 317 1.31 -7.91 7.91
CA PRO A 317 0.27 -7.41 7.01
C PRO A 317 -0.89 -8.39 6.77
N ASN A 318 -0.68 -9.68 7.07
CA ASN A 318 -1.72 -10.71 7.03
C ASN A 318 -2.10 -11.11 8.46
N THR A 319 -3.40 -11.14 8.76
CA THR A 319 -3.92 -11.51 10.08
C THR A 319 -3.84 -13.03 10.30
N SER A 320 -2.70 -13.50 10.83
CA SER A 320 -2.61 -14.85 11.37
C SER A 320 -3.31 -14.89 12.73
N ALA A 321 -4.29 -15.78 12.92
CA ALA A 321 -4.89 -16.00 14.25
C ALA A 321 -3.88 -16.45 15.32
N LEU A 322 -2.69 -16.90 14.90
CA LEU A 322 -1.56 -17.28 15.74
C LEU A 322 -0.73 -16.09 16.28
N ASP A 323 -0.81 -14.91 15.65
CA ASP A 323 0.02 -13.75 16.01
C ASP A 323 -0.48 -13.04 17.29
N GLU A 324 -1.75 -13.24 17.65
CA GLU A 324 -2.38 -12.70 18.87
C GLU A 324 -2.52 -13.75 19.99
N THR A 325 -1.98 -14.96 19.80
CA THR A 325 -2.06 -16.05 20.80
C THR A 325 -0.77 -16.21 21.60
N GLU A 326 -0.89 -16.38 22.92
CA GLU A 326 0.22 -16.65 23.82
C GLU A 326 0.45 -18.18 23.96
N GLY A 327 1.73 -18.62 24.01
CA GLY A 327 2.11 -19.99 24.31
C GLY A 327 3.21 -20.58 23.40
N ALA A 328 3.84 -21.67 23.85
CA ALA A 328 5.02 -22.28 23.24
C ALA A 328 4.86 -22.71 21.76
N VAL A 329 3.63 -22.96 21.29
CA VAL A 329 3.37 -23.23 19.86
C VAL A 329 3.30 -21.92 19.07
N ALA A 330 2.65 -20.88 19.59
CA ALA A 330 2.64 -19.56 18.94
C ALA A 330 4.05 -18.93 18.90
N GLU A 331 4.88 -19.18 19.91
CA GLU A 331 6.31 -18.82 19.96
C GLU A 331 7.15 -19.42 18.82
N LEU A 332 6.75 -20.58 18.27
CA LEU A 332 7.47 -21.26 17.17
C LEU A 332 6.94 -20.89 15.77
N PHE A 333 5.75 -20.29 15.68
CA PHE A 333 5.05 -20.09 14.40
C PHE A 333 4.66 -18.65 14.08
N SER A 334 4.61 -17.74 15.05
CA SER A 334 4.35 -16.31 14.81
C SER A 334 5.65 -15.56 14.47
N THR A 335 5.58 -14.69 13.46
CA THR A 335 6.71 -13.87 13.00
C THR A 335 7.00 -12.66 13.89
N HIS A 336 6.07 -12.28 14.77
CA HIS A 336 6.19 -11.12 15.65
C HIS A 336 5.83 -11.49 17.09
N PRO A 337 6.28 -10.76 18.13
CA PRO A 337 5.71 -10.88 19.46
C PRO A 337 4.31 -10.26 19.50
N PRO A 338 3.37 -10.79 20.31
CA PRO A 338 2.00 -10.28 20.36
C PRO A 338 1.98 -8.81 20.78
N ALA A 339 1.23 -7.97 20.06
CA ALA A 339 1.24 -6.52 20.24
C ALA A 339 0.92 -6.09 21.68
N LYS A 340 -0.01 -6.80 22.33
CA LYS A 340 -0.37 -6.63 23.73
C LYS A 340 0.82 -6.75 24.70
N GLU A 341 1.80 -7.61 24.41
CA GLU A 341 2.98 -7.75 25.26
C GLU A 341 3.95 -6.57 25.09
N ARG A 342 4.15 -6.09 23.85
CA ARG A 342 4.92 -4.87 23.55
C ARG A 342 4.31 -3.67 24.27
N ILE A 343 3.01 -3.45 24.09
CA ILE A 343 2.22 -2.41 24.75
C ILE A 343 2.37 -2.48 26.28
N ASN A 344 2.20 -3.66 26.89
CA ASN A 344 2.36 -3.82 28.34
C ASN A 344 3.78 -3.50 28.86
N ARG A 345 4.83 -3.83 28.08
CA ARG A 345 6.23 -3.51 28.44
C ARG A 345 6.49 -2.01 28.36
N LEU A 346 5.95 -1.33 27.33
CA LEU A 346 6.06 0.12 27.14
C LEU A 346 5.27 0.90 28.20
N LEU A 347 4.01 0.52 28.48
CA LEU A 347 3.20 1.11 29.56
C LEU A 347 3.90 0.98 30.92
N LYS A 348 4.51 -0.18 31.21
CA LYS A 348 5.30 -0.42 32.43
C LYS A 348 6.52 0.51 32.53
N TRP A 349 7.15 0.87 31.40
CA TRP A 349 8.24 1.85 31.37
C TRP A 349 7.71 3.28 31.57
N ALA A 350 6.64 3.65 30.86
CA ALA A 350 5.93 4.93 31.03
C ALA A 350 5.33 5.12 32.43
N LYS A 351 5.20 4.03 33.22
CA LYS A 351 4.44 3.97 34.49
C LYS A 351 2.96 4.35 34.29
N ALA A 352 2.44 4.02 33.11
CA ALA A 352 1.08 4.28 32.67
C ALA A 352 0.20 3.01 32.77
N ASP A 353 -1.11 3.20 32.78
CA ASP A 353 -2.10 2.10 32.77
C ASP A 353 -2.91 2.11 31.46
N LEU A 354 -3.46 0.95 31.10
CA LEU A 354 -4.21 0.68 29.86
C LEU A 354 -5.45 1.56 29.68
N SER A 355 -5.94 2.21 30.74
CA SER A 355 -7.05 3.17 30.68
C SER A 355 -6.72 4.40 29.84
N LEU A 356 -5.44 4.81 29.78
CA LEU A 356 -5.01 6.01 29.05
C LEU A 356 -5.02 5.83 27.52
N LEU A 357 -5.04 4.59 27.02
CA LEU A 357 -5.09 4.29 25.58
C LEU A 357 -6.46 4.57 24.94
N LYS A 358 -7.52 4.78 25.73
CA LYS A 358 -8.92 4.80 25.25
C LYS A 358 -9.50 6.19 24.98
N SER A 359 -8.80 7.27 25.32
CA SER A 359 -9.38 8.61 25.34
C SER A 359 -8.63 9.59 24.43
N GLU A 360 -9.09 9.73 23.19
CA GLU A 360 -8.87 10.95 22.40
C GLU A 360 -9.91 11.04 21.26
N GLN A 361 -10.74 12.08 21.33
CA GLN A 361 -11.58 12.56 20.22
C GLN A 361 -11.10 13.96 19.86
N LYS A 362 -10.87 14.21 18.57
CA LYS A 362 -10.32 15.46 18.01
C LYS A 362 -11.44 16.51 17.84
N PRO A 363 -11.23 17.80 18.18
CA PRO A 363 -12.28 18.82 18.10
C PRO A 363 -12.37 19.53 16.73
N GLU A 364 -13.54 20.11 16.48
CA GLU A 364 -14.04 20.70 15.22
C GLU A 364 -13.91 22.25 15.21
N VAL A 365 -13.79 22.88 14.02
CA VAL A 365 -13.59 24.34 13.86
C VAL A 365 -14.59 24.95 12.85
N ALA A 366 -15.16 26.11 13.19
CA ALA A 366 -16.29 26.73 12.48
C ALA A 366 -15.96 28.02 11.67
N ALA A 367 -16.86 28.39 10.76
CA ALA A 367 -16.71 29.48 9.76
C ALA A 367 -17.26 30.87 10.21
N ILE A 368 -16.95 31.94 9.44
CA ILE A 368 -17.33 33.35 9.70
C ILE A 368 -17.79 34.08 8.40
N SER A 369 -18.61 35.14 8.54
CA SER A 369 -19.55 35.71 7.55
C SER A 369 -19.24 37.12 6.95
N GLN A 370 -20.15 37.60 6.07
CA GLN A 370 -20.16 38.82 5.18
C GLN A 370 -20.35 40.21 5.89
N PRO A 371 -20.38 41.39 5.18
CA PRO A 371 -21.55 41.91 4.39
C PRO A 371 -21.18 42.70 3.07
N VAL A 372 -21.89 43.78 2.64
CA VAL A 372 -22.91 43.87 1.53
C VAL A 372 -23.02 45.30 0.90
N GLY A 373 -23.43 45.45 -0.39
CA GLY A 373 -24.03 46.68 -1.01
C GLY A 373 -23.49 47.11 -2.42
N ASP A 374 -24.25 47.60 -3.43
CA ASP A 374 -25.70 47.90 -3.54
C ASP A 374 -26.18 48.28 -5.01
N ARG A 375 -27.35 47.81 -5.52
CA ARG A 375 -28.20 48.36 -6.67
C ARG A 375 -29.41 47.46 -7.04
N ALA A 376 -30.68 47.89 -6.91
CA ALA A 376 -31.84 46.96 -7.01
C ALA A 376 -32.32 46.51 -8.43
N PHE A 377 -32.83 45.25 -8.52
CA PHE A 377 -33.38 44.57 -9.71
C PHE A 377 -34.69 43.80 -9.40
N TYR A 378 -35.42 43.44 -10.46
CA TYR A 378 -36.54 42.47 -10.45
C TYR A 378 -36.11 41.13 -11.05
N HIS A 379 -36.60 40.01 -10.49
CA HIS A 379 -36.40 38.66 -11.04
C HIS A 379 -37.73 38.00 -11.45
N ARG A 380 -37.65 37.06 -12.39
CA ARG A 380 -38.81 36.32 -12.91
C ARG A 380 -39.02 35.01 -12.16
N ALA A 381 -40.04 34.95 -11.30
CA ALA A 381 -40.50 33.72 -10.65
C ALA A 381 -41.62 33.02 -11.46
N GLU A 382 -41.95 31.77 -11.11
CA GLU A 382 -43.01 30.98 -11.77
C GLU A 382 -44.39 31.67 -11.74
N THR A 383 -44.64 32.50 -10.73
CA THR A 383 -45.91 33.22 -10.52
C THR A 383 -45.86 34.69 -10.97
N GLY A 384 -44.81 35.13 -11.69
CA GLY A 384 -44.64 36.51 -12.16
C GLY A 384 -43.34 37.18 -11.71
N TRP A 385 -43.18 38.46 -12.03
CA TRP A 385 -42.03 39.27 -11.64
C TRP A 385 -42.08 39.68 -10.16
N LYS A 386 -40.95 39.60 -9.46
CA LYS A 386 -40.82 39.96 -8.03
C LYS A 386 -39.57 40.83 -7.81
N GLY A 387 -39.76 41.94 -7.10
CA GLY A 387 -38.76 42.96 -6.79
C GLY A 387 -39.44 44.29 -6.40
N PRO A 388 -38.70 45.41 -6.29
CA PRO A 388 -37.25 45.49 -6.48
C PRO A 388 -36.49 44.98 -5.25
N MET A 389 -35.41 44.24 -5.47
CA MET A 389 -34.51 43.71 -4.42
C MET A 389 -33.05 44.00 -4.82
N SER A 390 -32.16 44.19 -3.86
CA SER A 390 -30.72 44.35 -4.11
C SER A 390 -30.10 43.09 -4.76
N PRO A 391 -28.93 43.19 -5.41
CA PRO A 391 -28.28 42.03 -6.06
C PRO A 391 -27.81 41.06 -4.98
N ALA A 392 -27.32 41.60 -3.87
CA ALA A 392 -27.06 40.86 -2.64
C ALA A 392 -28.29 40.06 -2.17
N GLU A 393 -29.49 40.65 -2.09
CA GLU A 393 -30.71 39.90 -1.72
C GLU A 393 -31.07 38.82 -2.73
N LEU A 394 -30.97 39.11 -4.04
CA LEU A 394 -31.24 38.13 -5.10
C LEU A 394 -30.27 36.93 -5.07
N ILE A 395 -28.99 37.18 -4.75
CA ILE A 395 -27.95 36.17 -4.61
C ILE A 395 -28.12 35.38 -3.30
N VAL A 396 -28.35 36.07 -2.17
CA VAL A 396 -28.55 35.45 -0.85
C VAL A 396 -29.81 34.58 -0.79
N GLN A 397 -30.87 34.97 -1.49
CA GLN A 397 -32.10 34.16 -1.59
C GLN A 397 -32.01 33.06 -2.67
N GLY A 398 -30.89 32.96 -3.42
CA GLY A 398 -30.70 31.94 -4.46
C GLY A 398 -31.60 32.10 -5.69
N LEU A 399 -32.17 33.30 -5.91
CA LEU A 399 -33.23 33.55 -6.90
C LEU A 399 -32.70 33.86 -8.30
N VAL A 400 -31.38 34.01 -8.46
CA VAL A 400 -30.73 34.39 -9.72
C VAL A 400 -29.55 33.47 -10.03
N ASN A 401 -29.49 33.03 -11.28
CA ASN A 401 -28.34 32.37 -11.88
C ASN A 401 -28.01 33.07 -13.21
N PRO A 402 -26.86 32.79 -13.88
CA PRO A 402 -26.47 33.49 -15.11
C PRO A 402 -27.48 33.44 -16.27
N GLN A 403 -28.42 32.48 -16.27
CA GLN A 403 -29.49 32.33 -17.27
C GLN A 403 -30.85 32.87 -16.78
N ALA A 404 -30.96 33.28 -15.52
CA ALA A 404 -32.20 33.84 -14.98
C ALA A 404 -32.48 35.20 -15.61
N MET A 405 -33.73 35.39 -16.06
CA MET A 405 -34.18 36.64 -16.66
C MET A 405 -34.43 37.66 -15.56
N VAL A 406 -33.73 38.79 -15.63
CA VAL A 406 -33.80 39.90 -14.67
C VAL A 406 -34.04 41.21 -15.40
N SER A 407 -34.59 42.20 -14.69
CA SER A 407 -34.87 43.53 -15.20
C SER A 407 -34.43 44.59 -14.18
N PRO A 408 -33.61 45.59 -14.55
CA PRO A 408 -33.18 46.66 -13.66
C PRO A 408 -34.36 47.49 -13.15
N ALA A 409 -34.31 47.99 -11.91
CA ALA A 409 -35.39 48.84 -11.40
C ALA A 409 -35.47 50.23 -12.07
N ASP A 410 -34.46 50.62 -12.84
CA ASP A 410 -34.37 51.88 -13.58
C ASP A 410 -34.64 51.77 -15.10
N GLN A 411 -34.78 50.56 -15.66
CA GLN A 411 -34.94 50.34 -17.12
C GLN A 411 -35.81 49.12 -17.41
N ASP A 412 -36.85 49.28 -18.24
CA ASP A 412 -37.73 48.20 -18.72
C ASP A 412 -37.06 47.29 -19.78
N GLU A 413 -35.81 46.89 -19.54
CA GLU A 413 -35.10 45.90 -20.36
C GLU A 413 -35.02 44.55 -19.63
N ILE A 414 -35.24 43.46 -20.37
CA ILE A 414 -35.27 42.10 -19.84
C ILE A 414 -34.15 41.31 -20.51
N GLN A 415 -33.13 40.93 -19.75
CA GLN A 415 -32.00 40.13 -20.24
C GLN A 415 -31.59 39.07 -19.19
N PRO A 416 -30.83 38.03 -19.57
CA PRO A 416 -30.19 37.12 -18.61
C PRO A 416 -29.23 37.88 -17.68
N ALA A 417 -29.15 37.47 -16.42
CA ALA A 417 -28.30 38.12 -15.41
C ALA A 417 -26.81 38.21 -15.83
N ALA A 418 -26.33 37.30 -16.67
CA ALA A 418 -24.98 37.32 -17.25
C ALA A 418 -24.66 38.54 -18.13
N ASN A 419 -25.66 39.28 -18.62
CA ASN A 419 -25.45 40.43 -19.50
C ASN A 419 -25.30 41.76 -18.74
N TYR A 420 -25.72 41.81 -17.47
CA TYR A 420 -25.63 43.01 -16.65
C TYR A 420 -24.30 43.04 -15.88
N ALA A 421 -23.37 43.90 -16.32
CA ALA A 421 -22.03 43.97 -15.75
C ALA A 421 -21.99 44.23 -14.24
N ASP A 422 -22.95 44.99 -13.70
CA ASP A 422 -23.08 45.20 -12.24
C ASP A 422 -23.41 43.90 -11.49
N LEU A 423 -24.37 43.12 -12.00
CA LEU A 423 -24.77 41.81 -11.45
C LEU A 423 -23.65 40.77 -11.58
N VAL A 424 -22.93 40.74 -12.71
CA VAL A 424 -21.78 39.85 -12.89
C VAL A 424 -20.67 40.21 -11.89
N ARG A 425 -20.35 41.50 -11.73
CA ARG A 425 -19.36 41.95 -10.75
C ARG A 425 -19.76 41.62 -9.32
N GLU A 426 -21.04 41.73 -8.95
CA GLU A 426 -21.52 41.31 -7.63
C GLU A 426 -21.57 39.79 -7.45
N LEU A 427 -21.85 39.00 -8.49
CA LEU A 427 -21.70 37.53 -8.45
C LEU A 427 -20.23 37.11 -8.26
N GLU A 428 -19.31 37.76 -8.98
CA GLU A 428 -17.86 37.53 -8.87
C GLU A 428 -17.30 37.95 -7.49
N ASN A 429 -17.76 39.09 -6.96
CA ASN A 429 -17.41 39.57 -5.62
C ASN A 429 -18.03 38.71 -4.51
N ALA A 430 -19.30 38.31 -4.63
CA ALA A 430 -19.99 37.46 -3.65
C ALA A 430 -19.40 36.03 -3.58
N GLN A 431 -18.85 35.53 -4.69
CA GLN A 431 -18.10 34.26 -4.73
C GLN A 431 -16.58 34.43 -4.52
N ASN A 432 -16.12 35.68 -4.39
CA ASN A 432 -14.75 36.09 -4.09
C ASN A 432 -13.70 35.35 -4.96
N ILE A 433 -13.84 35.47 -6.29
CA ILE A 433 -13.14 34.61 -7.26
C ILE A 433 -11.81 35.22 -7.71
N GLU A 434 -10.73 34.92 -6.97
CA GLU A 434 -9.39 34.97 -7.56
C GLU A 434 -9.24 33.85 -8.60
N GLY A 435 -8.76 34.14 -9.82
CA GLY A 435 -8.45 33.07 -10.78
C GLY A 435 -8.63 33.31 -12.28
N LEU A 436 -8.53 34.55 -12.80
CA LEU A 436 -8.59 34.83 -14.25
C LEU A 436 -7.35 34.31 -15.06
N GLY A 437 -6.47 33.54 -14.42
CA GLY A 437 -5.26 32.96 -15.02
C GLY A 437 -4.92 31.52 -14.58
N ALA A 438 -5.86 30.80 -13.97
CA ALA A 438 -5.65 29.39 -13.59
C ALA A 438 -5.37 28.51 -14.83
N LYS A 439 -4.38 27.61 -14.75
CA LYS A 439 -4.01 26.71 -15.85
C LYS A 439 -5.08 25.65 -16.09
N GLU A 440 -5.62 25.10 -15.01
CA GLU A 440 -6.62 24.04 -15.02
C GLU A 440 -8.03 24.65 -15.03
N LYS A 441 -8.86 24.22 -15.99
CA LYS A 441 -10.26 24.65 -16.10
C LYS A 441 -11.21 23.56 -15.66
N CYS A 442 -12.30 23.96 -14.99
CA CYS A 442 -13.38 23.08 -14.59
C CYS A 442 -13.99 22.40 -15.83
N PRO A 443 -14.08 21.05 -15.88
CA PRO A 443 -14.59 20.33 -17.04
C PRO A 443 -16.12 20.48 -17.25
N ARG A 444 -16.85 20.96 -16.23
CA ARG A 444 -18.29 21.30 -16.30
C ARG A 444 -18.52 22.77 -16.71
N CYS A 445 -17.97 23.72 -15.96
CA CYS A 445 -18.22 25.16 -16.11
C CYS A 445 -17.23 25.93 -17.00
N ASN A 446 -16.09 25.33 -17.38
CA ASN A 446 -14.99 25.99 -18.11
C ASN A 446 -14.36 27.22 -17.41
N THR A 447 -14.66 27.40 -16.13
CA THR A 447 -14.09 28.40 -15.23
C THR A 447 -12.76 27.94 -14.63
N GLY A 448 -11.93 28.85 -14.14
CA GLY A 448 -10.66 28.49 -13.49
C GLY A 448 -10.90 27.66 -12.22
N LEU A 449 -10.11 26.61 -12.03
CA LEU A 449 -10.02 25.92 -10.75
C LEU A 449 -9.05 26.68 -9.84
N HIS A 450 -9.34 26.70 -8.54
CA HIS A 450 -8.47 27.27 -7.52
C HIS A 450 -8.05 26.16 -6.56
N GLU A 451 -6.83 26.27 -6.04
CA GLU A 451 -6.31 25.31 -5.08
C GLU A 451 -6.87 25.63 -3.69
N ILE A 452 -7.48 24.63 -3.05
CA ILE A 452 -7.92 24.67 -1.65
C ILE A 452 -7.18 23.59 -0.87
N ASP A 453 -7.02 23.83 0.42
CA ASP A 453 -6.62 22.77 1.35
C ASP A 453 -7.88 22.03 1.83
N TYR A 454 -7.85 20.71 1.76
CA TYR A 454 -8.92 19.81 2.20
C TYR A 454 -8.26 18.64 2.93
N GLU A 455 -8.47 18.54 4.25
CA GLU A 455 -7.81 17.57 5.13
C GLU A 455 -6.27 17.52 4.99
N GLY A 456 -5.62 18.68 4.80
CA GLY A 456 -4.16 18.77 4.64
C GLY A 456 -3.64 18.30 3.28
N THR A 457 -4.53 18.06 2.29
CA THR A 457 -4.18 17.79 0.89
C THR A 457 -4.65 18.94 0.01
N GLN A 458 -3.74 19.49 -0.79
CA GLN A 458 -4.07 20.47 -1.82
C GLN A 458 -4.89 19.84 -2.96
N ILE A 459 -6.12 20.30 -3.14
CA ILE A 459 -7.04 19.87 -4.21
C ILE A 459 -7.59 21.06 -5.00
N LEU A 460 -8.03 20.82 -6.23
CA LEU A 460 -8.51 21.87 -7.13
C LEU A 460 -10.05 21.93 -7.08
N HIS A 461 -10.60 23.03 -6.57
CA HIS A 461 -12.03 23.25 -6.38
C HIS A 461 -12.60 24.24 -7.41
N CYS A 462 -13.88 24.11 -7.74
CA CYS A 462 -14.63 25.02 -8.60
C CYS A 462 -15.72 25.76 -7.80
N LYS A 463 -15.51 27.07 -7.50
CA LYS A 463 -16.48 27.89 -6.75
C LYS A 463 -17.89 27.98 -7.38
N PHE A 464 -18.03 27.60 -8.66
CA PHE A 464 -19.28 27.67 -9.41
C PHE A 464 -20.13 26.40 -9.32
N CYS A 465 -19.54 25.22 -9.57
CA CYS A 465 -20.27 23.94 -9.52
C CYS A 465 -20.01 23.14 -8.24
N ASP A 466 -19.19 23.65 -7.32
CA ASP A 466 -18.85 22.98 -6.04
C ASP A 466 -18.21 21.58 -6.26
N GLY A 467 -17.56 21.44 -7.43
CA GLY A 467 -16.91 20.22 -7.90
C GLY A 467 -15.41 20.24 -7.66
N HIS A 468 -14.84 19.06 -7.45
CA HIS A 468 -13.48 18.86 -6.98
C HIS A 468 -12.67 18.00 -7.96
N LEU A 469 -11.51 18.49 -8.38
CA LEU A 469 -10.51 17.78 -9.15
C LEU A 469 -9.39 17.29 -8.22
N LEU A 470 -9.27 15.97 -8.13
CA LEU A 470 -8.27 15.26 -7.35
C LEU A 470 -7.15 14.78 -8.29
N LYS A 471 -5.89 15.10 -7.95
CA LYS A 471 -4.70 14.55 -8.63
C LYS A 471 -4.59 13.04 -8.29
N GLY A 472 -3.84 12.27 -9.08
CA GLY A 472 -3.71 10.81 -8.86
C GLY A 472 -3.25 10.47 -7.44
N GLY A 473 -3.97 9.57 -6.75
CA GLY A 473 -3.70 9.17 -5.37
C GLY A 473 -4.31 10.07 -4.28
N HIS A 474 -4.82 11.27 -4.63
CA HIS A 474 -5.39 12.18 -3.62
C HIS A 474 -6.71 11.65 -3.05
N LEU A 475 -7.52 10.93 -3.84
CA LEU A 475 -8.77 10.34 -3.34
C LEU A 475 -8.50 9.30 -2.25
N GLU A 476 -7.49 8.47 -2.45
CA GLU A 476 -7.07 7.46 -1.48
C GLU A 476 -6.51 8.10 -0.19
N ARG A 477 -5.84 9.26 -0.29
CA ARG A 477 -5.40 10.06 0.88
C ARG A 477 -6.57 10.57 1.72
N LEU A 478 -7.52 11.27 1.09
CA LEU A 478 -8.66 11.88 1.79
C LEU A 478 -9.54 10.83 2.49
N ILE A 479 -9.80 9.69 1.84
CA ILE A 479 -10.58 8.60 2.43
C ILE A 479 -9.88 7.98 3.65
N ALA A 480 -8.54 8.06 3.73
CA ALA A 480 -7.77 7.60 4.88
C ALA A 480 -7.86 8.56 6.07
N ARG A 481 -8.02 9.87 5.85
CA ARG A 481 -7.86 10.94 6.85
C ARG A 481 -9.05 11.07 7.79
N ARG A 482 -10.27 11.25 7.27
CA ARG A 482 -11.49 11.36 8.10
C ARG A 482 -11.37 12.49 9.14
N ASP A 483 -10.77 13.60 8.72
CA ASP A 483 -10.62 14.80 9.54
C ASP A 483 -11.87 15.69 9.46
N GLN A 484 -12.65 15.55 8.38
CA GLN A 484 -13.93 16.21 8.23
C GLN A 484 -15.02 15.54 9.06
N THR A 485 -15.69 16.33 9.88
CA THR A 485 -16.94 15.98 10.55
C THR A 485 -18.14 16.27 9.65
N PHE A 486 -19.16 15.40 9.71
CA PHE A 486 -20.40 15.54 8.96
C PHE A 486 -21.59 15.63 9.92
N THR A 487 -22.55 16.49 9.61
CA THR A 487 -23.78 16.61 10.38
C THR A 487 -24.66 15.36 10.22
N GLU A 488 -25.52 15.06 11.21
CA GLU A 488 -26.43 13.91 11.11
C GLU A 488 -27.35 14.00 9.88
N GLU A 489 -27.72 15.20 9.45
CA GLU A 489 -28.54 15.45 8.26
C GLU A 489 -27.80 15.07 6.96
N GLU A 490 -26.53 15.46 6.81
CA GLU A 490 -25.68 15.06 5.69
C GLU A 490 -25.50 13.54 5.62
N ILE A 491 -25.30 12.90 6.78
CA ILE A 491 -25.17 11.44 6.87
C ILE A 491 -26.46 10.73 6.42
N GLN A 492 -27.63 11.21 6.81
CA GLN A 492 -28.91 10.64 6.35
C GLN A 492 -29.14 10.92 4.84
N ASN A 493 -28.80 12.11 4.35
CA ASN A 493 -28.94 12.44 2.94
C ASN A 493 -28.02 11.58 2.05
N ALA A 494 -26.75 11.41 2.43
CA ALA A 494 -25.81 10.51 1.77
C ALA A 494 -26.33 9.05 1.77
N LYS A 495 -26.88 8.59 2.90
CA LYS A 495 -27.49 7.24 3.01
C LYS A 495 -28.70 7.07 2.10
N ASN A 496 -29.57 8.06 2.00
CA ASN A 496 -30.75 8.03 1.13
C ASN A 496 -30.35 7.98 -0.36
N ILE A 497 -29.35 8.77 -0.76
CA ILE A 497 -28.80 8.74 -2.13
C ILE A 497 -28.13 7.39 -2.44
N TRP A 498 -27.40 6.81 -1.48
CA TRP A 498 -26.82 5.46 -1.60
C TRP A 498 -27.89 4.36 -1.76
N LEU A 499 -28.95 4.38 -0.95
CA LEU A 499 -30.06 3.44 -1.07
C LEU A 499 -30.80 3.57 -2.42
N ALA A 500 -30.86 4.77 -2.98
CA ALA A 500 -31.36 4.99 -4.34
C ALA A 500 -30.39 4.45 -5.42
N SER A 501 -29.07 4.68 -5.26
CA SER A 501 -28.06 4.25 -6.23
C SER A 501 -27.92 2.72 -6.32
N GLN A 502 -28.20 1.99 -5.24
CA GLN A 502 -28.24 0.52 -5.26
C GLN A 502 -29.28 -0.04 -6.24
N LYS A 503 -30.41 0.65 -6.43
CA LYS A 503 -31.52 0.24 -7.31
C LYS A 503 -31.24 0.53 -8.78
N GLY A 504 -30.23 1.35 -9.09
CA GLY A 504 -29.83 1.72 -10.45
C GLY A 504 -28.78 0.79 -11.08
N SER A 505 -28.73 0.78 -12.41
CA SER A 505 -27.71 0.08 -13.21
C SER A 505 -26.67 1.05 -13.76
N ILE A 506 -25.39 0.63 -13.85
CA ILE A 506 -24.31 1.42 -14.47
C ILE A 506 -24.68 1.87 -15.90
N LYS A 507 -25.47 1.06 -16.62
CA LYS A 507 -25.88 1.32 -18.01
C LYS A 507 -26.66 2.63 -18.18
N ASP A 508 -27.26 3.16 -17.12
CA ASP A 508 -27.97 4.44 -17.16
C ASP A 508 -27.05 5.63 -16.87
N ALA A 509 -26.01 5.45 -16.05
CA ALA A 509 -25.00 6.47 -15.78
C ALA A 509 -24.08 6.75 -16.99
N CYS A 510 -23.82 5.74 -17.82
CA CYS A 510 -23.03 5.88 -19.06
C CYS A 510 -23.72 6.67 -20.19
N LYS A 511 -24.91 7.24 -19.96
CA LYS A 511 -25.64 8.07 -20.94
C LYS A 511 -25.24 9.55 -20.89
N LEU A 512 -24.45 9.96 -19.89
CA LEU A 512 -23.96 11.34 -19.75
C LEU A 512 -22.72 11.59 -20.65
N PRO A 513 -22.52 12.82 -21.14
CA PRO A 513 -21.40 13.14 -22.02
C PRO A 513 -20.05 13.01 -21.29
N TYR A 514 -19.07 12.40 -21.98
CA TYR A 514 -17.69 12.28 -21.49
C TYR A 514 -17.04 13.64 -21.29
N ILE A 515 -16.48 13.87 -20.11
CA ILE A 515 -15.66 15.06 -19.83
C ILE A 515 -14.19 14.80 -20.17
N LYS A 516 -13.44 15.87 -20.44
CA LYS A 516 -11.99 15.82 -20.65
C LYS A 516 -11.26 16.13 -19.34
N CYS A 517 -10.22 15.37 -19.04
CA CYS A 517 -9.37 15.56 -17.87
C CYS A 517 -8.63 16.90 -17.96
N PRO A 518 -8.80 17.85 -17.01
CA PRO A 518 -8.12 19.14 -17.06
C PRO A 518 -6.58 19.05 -17.05
N LEU A 519 -6.02 17.99 -16.43
CA LEU A 519 -4.57 17.81 -16.32
C LEU A 519 -3.87 17.24 -17.57
N CYS A 520 -4.56 16.40 -18.36
CA CYS A 520 -3.91 15.68 -19.47
C CYS A 520 -4.77 15.53 -20.74
N ASN A 521 -5.93 16.20 -20.79
CA ASN A 521 -6.86 16.29 -21.93
C ASN A 521 -7.43 14.94 -22.45
N GLN A 522 -7.15 13.83 -21.77
CA GLN A 522 -7.71 12.49 -22.04
C GLN A 522 -9.15 12.41 -21.53
N PRO A 523 -10.01 11.56 -22.12
CA PRO A 523 -11.38 11.38 -21.64
C PRO A 523 -11.40 10.85 -20.21
N MET A 524 -12.41 11.25 -19.44
CA MET A 524 -12.73 10.66 -18.15
C MET A 524 -13.96 9.77 -18.31
N ILE A 525 -13.93 8.61 -17.65
CA ILE A 525 -15.01 7.62 -17.67
C ILE A 525 -15.70 7.58 -16.32
N LYS A 526 -17.03 7.62 -16.32
CA LYS A 526 -17.82 7.38 -15.11
C LYS A 526 -17.66 5.93 -14.67
N SER A 527 -17.26 5.74 -13.41
CA SER A 527 -17.03 4.46 -12.76
C SER A 527 -17.48 4.53 -11.31
N PHE A 528 -17.82 3.40 -10.68
CA PHE A 528 -18.04 3.41 -9.23
C PHE A 528 -16.71 3.59 -8.49
N HIS A 529 -16.70 4.38 -7.40
CA HIS A 529 -15.53 4.51 -6.54
C HIS A 529 -15.09 3.14 -6.01
N THR A 530 -16.00 2.39 -5.37
CA THR A 530 -15.88 0.95 -5.10
C THR A 530 -17.23 0.27 -5.32
N LEU A 531 -17.23 -1.07 -5.39
CA LEU A 531 -18.46 -1.88 -5.43
C LEU A 531 -19.32 -1.76 -4.15
N HIS A 532 -18.74 -1.31 -3.03
CA HIS A 532 -19.44 -1.11 -1.76
C HIS A 532 -20.10 0.27 -1.68
N THR A 533 -19.36 1.34 -2.00
CA THR A 533 -19.91 2.70 -1.94
C THR A 533 -20.84 3.02 -3.11
N ARG A 534 -20.61 2.45 -4.31
CA ARG A 534 -21.42 2.68 -5.53
C ARG A 534 -21.68 4.15 -5.90
N VAL A 535 -20.93 5.09 -5.32
CA VAL A 535 -20.87 6.49 -5.77
C VAL A 535 -20.20 6.48 -7.14
N VAL A 536 -20.84 7.12 -8.13
CA VAL A 536 -20.27 7.28 -9.46
C VAL A 536 -19.30 8.45 -9.41
N ILE A 537 -18.10 8.27 -9.95
CA ILE A 537 -17.07 9.30 -10.10
C ILE A 537 -16.49 9.25 -11.51
N ASP A 538 -16.05 10.39 -12.02
CA ASP A 538 -15.34 10.48 -13.29
C ASP A 538 -13.85 10.20 -13.05
N ARG A 539 -13.30 9.10 -13.59
CA ARG A 539 -11.86 8.76 -13.51
C ARG A 539 -11.18 8.96 -14.87
N CYS A 540 -9.99 9.56 -14.90
CA CYS A 540 -9.19 9.70 -16.12
C CYS A 540 -8.77 8.32 -16.69
N THR A 541 -8.86 8.13 -18.01
CA THR A 541 -8.43 6.89 -18.67
C THR A 541 -6.91 6.71 -18.75
N ASN A 542 -6.12 7.76 -18.49
CA ASN A 542 -4.67 7.70 -18.50
C ASN A 542 -4.15 7.14 -17.15
N PRO A 543 -3.54 5.94 -17.14
CA PRO A 543 -3.07 5.32 -15.89
C PRO A 543 -1.95 6.11 -15.20
N ASN A 544 -1.20 6.93 -15.95
CA ASN A 544 -0.14 7.79 -15.39
C ASN A 544 -0.68 9.12 -14.83
N CYS A 545 -1.93 9.48 -15.15
CA CYS A 545 -2.57 10.69 -14.63
C CYS A 545 -3.32 10.39 -13.33
N GLY A 546 -4.09 9.29 -13.30
CA GLY A 546 -4.85 8.84 -12.12
C GLY A 546 -5.93 9.81 -11.62
N ALA A 547 -6.12 10.96 -12.27
CA ALA A 547 -6.99 12.03 -11.77
C ALA A 547 -8.46 11.63 -11.69
N VAL A 548 -9.13 12.13 -10.67
CA VAL A 548 -10.56 11.91 -10.40
C VAL A 548 -11.27 13.26 -10.34
N TRP A 549 -12.42 13.35 -11.00
CA TRP A 549 -13.34 14.46 -10.84
C TRP A 549 -14.55 13.98 -10.04
N CYS A 550 -14.85 14.70 -8.96
CA CYS A 550 -16.05 14.53 -8.14
C CYS A 550 -16.97 15.72 -8.40
N ASP A 551 -18.19 15.47 -8.89
CA ASP A 551 -19.24 16.48 -8.93
C ASP A 551 -19.71 16.83 -7.49
N LYS A 552 -20.53 17.88 -7.33
CA LYS A 552 -20.95 18.41 -6.01
C LYS A 552 -21.42 17.33 -5.04
N GLY A 553 -20.79 17.27 -3.88
CA GLY A 553 -21.13 16.34 -2.79
C GLY A 553 -20.70 14.88 -3.00
N GLU A 554 -20.15 14.49 -4.16
CA GLU A 554 -19.69 13.10 -4.38
C GLU A 554 -18.52 12.73 -3.46
N LEU A 555 -17.60 13.68 -3.19
CA LEU A 555 -16.44 13.47 -2.31
C LEU A 555 -16.85 13.20 -0.85
N ALA A 556 -17.64 14.11 -0.27
CA ALA A 556 -18.22 13.97 1.07
C ALA A 556 -19.03 12.67 1.21
N MET A 557 -19.85 12.33 0.19
CA MET A 557 -20.62 11.09 0.19
C MET A 557 -19.73 9.84 0.20
N ILE A 558 -18.56 9.86 -0.45
CA ILE A 558 -17.59 8.76 -0.39
C ILE A 558 -17.01 8.65 1.03
N GLN A 559 -16.60 9.76 1.65
CA GLN A 559 -16.07 9.77 3.02
C GLN A 559 -17.12 9.21 4.02
N ILE A 560 -18.33 9.79 4.04
CA ILE A 560 -19.45 9.33 4.90
C ILE A 560 -19.72 7.83 4.74
N LEU A 561 -19.75 7.31 3.51
CA LEU A 561 -20.06 5.90 3.25
C LEU A 561 -18.91 4.95 3.62
N VAL A 562 -17.65 5.38 3.52
CA VAL A 562 -16.48 4.60 3.95
C VAL A 562 -16.30 4.64 5.47
N GLU A 563 -16.65 5.75 6.11
CA GLU A 563 -16.67 5.89 7.57
C GLU A 563 -17.74 5.01 8.22
N ASN A 564 -18.97 5.13 7.73
CA ASN A 564 -20.13 4.46 8.31
C ASN A 564 -20.38 3.05 7.74
N ALA A 565 -19.48 2.50 6.91
CA ALA A 565 -19.65 1.20 6.25
C ALA A 565 -20.08 0.08 7.22
N THR A 566 -19.47 -0.01 8.40
CA THR A 566 -19.82 -1.02 9.43
C THR A 566 -21.19 -0.78 10.07
N ALA A 567 -21.60 0.47 10.28
CA ALA A 567 -22.93 0.83 10.79
C ALA A 567 -24.05 0.70 9.72
N LEU A 568 -23.68 0.77 8.44
CA LEU A 568 -24.59 0.59 7.29
C LEU A 568 -24.77 -0.88 6.90
N LEU A 569 -23.78 -1.75 7.18
CA LEU A 569 -23.84 -3.19 6.92
C LEU A 569 -24.54 -4.01 8.03
N THR A 570 -24.97 -3.38 9.11
CA THR A 570 -25.55 -4.04 10.31
C THR A 570 -27.05 -3.78 10.51
N LYS A 571 -27.76 -3.24 9.50
CA LYS A 571 -29.22 -3.04 9.50
C LYS A 571 -29.86 -3.46 8.18
#